data_AF-A0A497NJN3-F1
#
_entry.id   AF-A0A497NJN3-F1
#
_cell.length_a   1.000
_cell.length_b   1.000
_cell.length_c   1.000
_cell.angle_alpha   90.00
_cell.angle_beta   90.00
_cell.angle_gamma   90.00
#
_symmetry.space_group_name_H-M   'P 1'
#
loop_
_entity.id
_entity.type
_entity.pdbx_description
1 polymer ?
#
loop_
_entity_poly.entity_id
_entity_poly.type
_entity_poly.pdbx_seq_one_letter_code
_entity_poly.pdbx_strand_id
1 'polypeptide(L)'
;MSETERRAADWLKKGARMLSEACPECGSPLFDRKGEIWCPRCNKPVISFAERLLTVGVEEESVLQRVRETIIGRLHVLERKLRSARDPQELGSVAHAIYILLASLELVRKLMASEQVGP
;
A
#
# COMPACT_ATOMS: atom_id res chain seq x y z
N MET A 1 -22.07 9.34 -27.28
CA MET A 1 -22.04 8.26 -26.27
C MET A 1 -20.60 7.81 -26.08
N SER A 2 -20.09 7.91 -24.86
CA SER A 2 -18.78 7.36 -24.49
C SER A 2 -18.79 5.83 -24.49
N GLU A 3 -17.62 5.20 -24.60
CA GLU A 3 -17.51 3.74 -24.54
C GLU A 3 -18.02 3.17 -23.20
N THR A 4 -17.85 3.92 -22.11
CA THR A 4 -18.38 3.59 -20.78
C THR A 4 -19.92 3.59 -20.78
N GLU A 5 -20.55 4.60 -21.39
CA GLU A 5 -22.02 4.68 -21.50
C GLU A 5 -22.60 3.55 -22.36
N ARG A 6 -21.95 3.20 -23.48
CA ARG A 6 -22.38 2.07 -24.33
C ARG A 6 -22.34 0.76 -23.56
N ARG A 7 -21.24 0.51 -22.85
CA ARG A 7 -21.07 -0.71 -22.04
C ARG A 7 -22.09 -0.80 -20.90
N ALA A 8 -22.32 0.31 -20.20
CA ALA A 8 -23.34 0.38 -19.15
C ALA A 8 -24.75 0.09 -19.71
N ALA A 9 -25.11 0.70 -20.83
CA ALA A 9 -26.38 0.46 -21.50
C ALA A 9 -26.55 -1.00 -21.93
N ASP A 10 -25.49 -1.61 -22.48
CA ASP A 10 -25.52 -3.03 -22.90
C ASP A 10 -25.65 -3.99 -21.72
N TRP A 11 -25.05 -3.66 -20.57
CA TRP A 11 -25.21 -4.46 -19.35
C TRP A 11 -26.63 -4.39 -18.81
N LEU A 12 -27.24 -3.20 -18.75
CA LEU A 12 -28.64 -3.04 -18.35
C LEU A 12 -29.59 -3.84 -19.25
N LYS A 13 -29.37 -3.81 -20.58
CA LYS A 13 -30.15 -4.61 -21.54
C LYS A 13 -30.03 -6.12 -21.30
N LYS A 14 -28.88 -6.57 -20.77
CA LYS A 14 -28.62 -7.98 -20.43
C LYS A 14 -29.09 -8.36 -19.01
N GLY A 15 -29.82 -7.47 -18.34
CA GLY A 15 -30.38 -7.71 -17.01
C GLY A 15 -29.42 -7.43 -15.86
N ALA A 16 -28.32 -6.69 -16.09
CA ALA A 16 -27.48 -6.21 -15.00
C ALA A 16 -28.20 -5.14 -14.19
N ARG A 17 -27.88 -5.02 -12.90
CA ARG A 17 -28.42 -4.00 -12.00
C ARG A 17 -27.33 -2.97 -11.68
N MET A 18 -27.62 -1.68 -11.84
CA MET A 18 -26.75 -0.62 -11.34
C MET A 18 -26.82 -0.61 -9.80
N LEU A 19 -25.66 -0.55 -9.16
CA LEU A 19 -25.49 -0.48 -7.72
C LEU A 19 -25.36 0.99 -7.26
N SER A 20 -25.61 1.23 -5.96
CA SER A 20 -25.44 2.54 -5.34
C SER A 20 -23.97 2.92 -5.10
N GLU A 21 -23.10 1.92 -5.11
CA GLU A 21 -21.68 2.00 -4.85
C GLU A 21 -20.93 2.48 -6.10
N ALA A 22 -19.93 3.34 -5.87
CA ALA A 22 -19.02 3.79 -6.91
C ALA A 22 -17.71 2.98 -6.88
N CYS A 23 -17.09 2.83 -8.05
CA CYS A 23 -15.78 2.21 -8.18
C CYS A 23 -14.74 3.04 -7.40
N PRO A 24 -13.99 2.44 -6.45
CA PRO A 24 -12.99 3.16 -5.66
C PRO A 24 -11.84 3.75 -6.49
N GLU A 25 -11.59 3.22 -7.69
CA GLU A 25 -10.50 3.64 -8.58
C GLU A 25 -10.84 4.85 -9.45
N CYS A 26 -12.11 4.99 -9.85
CA CYS A 26 -12.48 5.90 -10.92
C CYS A 26 -13.83 6.60 -10.71
N GLY A 27 -14.47 6.38 -9.55
CA GLY A 27 -15.74 7.00 -9.16
C GLY A 27 -16.95 6.62 -10.02
N SER A 28 -16.83 5.63 -10.92
CA SER A 28 -17.93 5.25 -11.82
C SER A 28 -18.92 4.30 -11.13
N PRO A 29 -20.24 4.41 -11.37
CA PRO A 29 -21.24 3.51 -10.79
C PRO A 29 -20.96 2.04 -11.10
N LEU A 30 -21.12 1.17 -10.10
CA LEU A 30 -20.91 -0.27 -10.23
C LEU A 30 -22.16 -0.98 -10.74
N PHE A 31 -21.98 -2.17 -11.32
CA PHE A 31 -23.05 -2.98 -11.87
C PHE A 31 -22.93 -4.43 -11.39
N ASP A 32 -24.02 -4.99 -10.88
CA ASP A 32 -24.17 -6.42 -10.63
C ASP A 32 -24.61 -7.13 -11.91
N ARG A 33 -23.78 -8.05 -12.38
CA ARG A 33 -23.99 -8.91 -13.53
C ARG A 33 -24.15 -10.35 -13.06
N LYS A 34 -25.34 -10.71 -12.59
CA LYS A 34 -25.69 -12.07 -12.14
C LYS A 34 -24.79 -12.59 -11.00
N GLY A 35 -24.51 -11.73 -10.02
CA GLY A 35 -23.69 -12.03 -8.85
C GLY A 35 -22.25 -11.53 -8.94
N GLU A 36 -21.79 -11.08 -10.12
CA GLU A 36 -20.47 -10.46 -10.27
C GLU A 36 -20.58 -8.93 -10.34
N ILE A 37 -19.87 -8.22 -9.47
CA ILE A 37 -19.84 -6.75 -9.48
C ILE A 37 -18.76 -6.27 -10.47
N TRP A 38 -19.11 -5.39 -11.39
CA TRP A 38 -18.23 -4.88 -12.45
C TRP A 38 -18.25 -3.36 -12.55
N CYS A 39 -17.09 -2.78 -12.87
CA CYS A 39 -16.97 -1.37 -13.23
C CYS A 39 -16.99 -1.20 -14.76
N PRO A 40 -17.91 -0.40 -15.34
CA PRO A 40 -17.99 -0.22 -16.80
C PRO A 40 -16.83 0.60 -17.36
N ARG A 41 -16.21 1.47 -16.55
CA ARG A 41 -15.05 2.27 -16.95
C ARG A 41 -13.77 1.45 -16.93
N CYS A 42 -13.47 0.77 -15.82
CA CYS A 42 -12.26 -0.06 -15.68
C CYS A 42 -12.35 -1.42 -16.39
N ASN A 43 -13.56 -1.85 -16.78
CA ASN A 43 -13.83 -3.14 -17.42
C ASN A 43 -13.26 -4.34 -16.66
N LYS A 44 -13.30 -4.30 -15.32
CA LYS A 44 -12.78 -5.36 -14.43
C LYS A 44 -13.79 -5.69 -13.33
N PRO A 45 -13.83 -6.95 -12.83
CA PRO A 45 -14.65 -7.30 -11.68
C PRO A 45 -14.11 -6.64 -10.41
N VAL A 46 -15.00 -6.05 -9.61
CA VAL A 46 -14.65 -5.28 -8.40
C VAL A 46 -14.24 -6.19 -7.25
N ILE A 47 -14.80 -7.39 -7.14
CA ILE A 47 -14.38 -8.38 -6.12
C ILE A 47 -12.90 -8.72 -6.31
N SER A 48 -12.49 -9.05 -7.53
CA SER A 48 -11.07 -9.27 -7.87
C SER A 48 -10.19 -8.02 -7.69
N PHE A 49 -10.80 -6.83 -7.69
CA PHE A 49 -10.08 -5.59 -7.44
C PHE A 49 -9.86 -5.37 -5.94
N ALA A 50 -10.87 -5.58 -5.10
CA ALA A 50 -10.76 -5.52 -3.65
C ALA A 50 -9.75 -6.56 -3.12
N GLU A 51 -9.80 -7.80 -3.63
CA GLU A 51 -8.80 -8.83 -3.31
C GLU A 51 -7.38 -8.40 -3.71
N ARG A 52 -7.21 -7.83 -4.91
CA ARG A 52 -5.90 -7.29 -5.33
C ARG A 52 -5.42 -6.16 -4.42
N LEU A 53 -6.30 -5.25 -4.03
CA LEU A 53 -5.94 -4.14 -3.14
C LEU A 53 -5.53 -4.65 -1.75
N LEU A 54 -6.26 -5.64 -1.22
CA LEU A 54 -5.91 -6.33 0.02
C LEU A 54 -4.54 -7.03 -0.09
N THR A 55 -4.26 -7.73 -1.19
CA THR A 55 -2.94 -8.36 -1.39
C THR A 55 -1.81 -7.34 -1.48
N VAL A 56 -2.03 -6.20 -2.13
CA VAL A 56 -1.02 -5.13 -2.21
C VAL A 56 -0.76 -4.53 -0.84
N GLY A 57 -1.79 -4.26 -0.04
CA GLY A 57 -1.61 -3.77 1.34
C GLY A 57 -0.89 -4.77 2.24
N VAL A 58 -1.21 -6.06 2.13
CA VAL A 58 -0.48 -7.12 2.86
C VAL A 58 0.98 -7.20 2.43
N GLU A 59 1.28 -7.09 1.14
CA GLU A 59 2.65 -7.07 0.63
C GLU A 59 3.41 -5.83 1.12
N GLU A 60 2.80 -4.64 1.07
CA GLU A 60 3.37 -3.38 1.54
C GLU A 60 3.73 -3.43 3.03
N GLU A 61 2.78 -3.85 3.87
CA GLU A 61 3.00 -4.00 5.31
C GLU A 61 4.10 -5.05 5.59
N SER A 62 4.13 -6.14 4.82
CA SER A 62 5.20 -7.15 4.94
C SER A 62 6.58 -6.58 4.60
N VAL A 63 6.67 -5.71 3.59
CA VAL A 63 7.92 -5.06 3.17
C VAL A 63 8.37 -4.08 4.26
N LEU A 64 7.47 -3.21 4.74
CA LEU A 64 7.77 -2.24 5.79
C LEU A 64 8.24 -2.93 7.07
N GLN A 65 7.60 -4.04 7.44
CA GLN A 65 8.02 -4.86 8.57
C GLN A 65 9.44 -5.43 8.40
N ARG A 66 9.78 -5.98 7.23
CA ARG A 66 11.14 -6.48 6.95
C ARG A 66 12.18 -5.37 6.96
N VAL A 67 11.84 -4.18 6.46
CA VAL A 67 12.73 -3.00 6.51
C VAL A 67 12.96 -2.58 7.95
N ARG A 68 11.91 -2.51 8.78
CA ARG A 68 12.00 -2.20 10.22
C ARG A 68 12.95 -3.16 10.94
N GLU A 69 12.78 -4.46 10.73
CA GLU A 69 13.63 -5.51 11.33
C GLU A 69 15.08 -5.37 10.88
N THR A 70 15.30 -5.11 9.59
CA THR A 70 16.64 -4.89 9.03
C THR A 70 17.31 -3.67 9.67
N ILE A 71 16.62 -2.54 9.77
CA ILE A 71 17.14 -1.31 10.38
C ILE A 71 17.54 -1.57 11.84
N ILE A 72 16.69 -2.24 12.62
CA ILE A 72 16.99 -2.58 14.02
C ILE A 72 18.23 -3.47 14.11
N GLY A 73 18.33 -4.49 13.25
CA GLY A 73 19.52 -5.35 13.18
C GLY A 73 20.80 -4.57 12.86
N ARG A 74 20.74 -3.61 11.92
CA ARG A 74 21.87 -2.74 11.57
C ARG A 74 22.24 -1.79 12.71
N LEU A 75 21.25 -1.20 13.40
CA LEU A 75 21.49 -0.37 14.59
C LEU A 75 22.24 -1.14 15.67
N HIS A 76 21.89 -2.41 15.91
CA HIS A 76 22.59 -3.24 16.88
C HIS A 76 24.06 -3.50 16.50
N VAL A 77 24.36 -3.67 15.21
CA VAL A 77 25.74 -3.80 14.73
C VAL A 77 26.52 -2.48 14.89
N LEU A 78 25.91 -1.36 14.53
CA LEU A 78 26.56 -0.05 14.62
C LEU A 78 26.75 0.43 16.06
N GLU A 79 25.84 0.10 16.97
CA GLU A 79 26.00 0.39 18.40
C GLU A 79 27.28 -0.26 18.95
N ARG A 80 27.51 -1.54 18.62
CA ARG A 80 28.76 -2.22 19.03
C ARG A 80 30.00 -1.54 18.46
N LYS A 81 29.94 -1.11 17.19
CA LYS A 81 31.05 -0.37 16.56
C LYS A 81 31.28 0.98 17.22
N LEU A 82 30.21 1.71 17.55
CA LEU A 82 30.27 3.01 18.22
C LEU A 82 30.95 2.88 19.58
N ARG A 83 30.60 1.82 20.33
CA ARG A 83 31.19 1.51 21.64
C ARG A 83 32.70 1.25 21.57
N SER A 84 33.18 0.63 20.49
CA SER A 84 34.59 0.28 20.32
C SER A 84 35.43 1.33 19.58
N ALA A 85 34.80 2.33 18.96
CA ALA A 85 35.48 3.34 18.16
C ALA A 85 36.43 4.19 19.03
N ARG A 86 37.69 4.30 18.61
CA ARG A 86 38.72 5.10 19.29
C ARG A 86 39.20 6.27 18.44
N ASP A 87 39.02 6.17 17.13
CA ASP A 87 39.33 7.22 16.19
C ASP A 87 38.13 8.17 16.04
N PRO A 88 38.33 9.50 16.16
CA PRO A 88 37.25 10.48 16.03
C PRO A 88 36.53 10.44 14.67
N GLN A 89 37.25 10.10 13.58
CA GLN A 89 36.65 10.03 12.24
C GLN A 89 35.73 8.81 12.12
N GLU A 90 36.19 7.65 12.60
CA GLU A 90 35.36 6.44 12.71
C GLU A 90 34.13 6.69 13.57
N LEU A 91 34.29 7.30 14.75
CA LEU A 91 33.18 7.65 15.63
C LEU A 91 32.14 8.52 14.92
N GLY A 92 32.57 9.57 14.23
CA GLY A 92 31.68 10.45 13.46
C GLY A 92 30.92 9.70 12.37
N SER A 93 31.59 8.83 11.63
CA SER A 93 30.98 8.03 10.56
C SER A 93 29.92 7.05 11.09
N VAL A 94 30.19 6.38 12.22
CA VAL A 94 29.27 5.43 12.85
C VAL A 94 28.08 6.17 13.47
N ALA A 95 28.31 7.29 14.16
CA ALA A 95 27.25 8.11 14.73
C ALA A 95 26.31 8.66 13.65
N HIS A 96 26.86 9.11 12.51
CA HIS A 96 26.05 9.58 11.39
C HIS A 96 25.20 8.45 10.77
N ALA A 97 25.78 7.26 10.59
CA ALA A 97 25.03 6.10 10.10
C ALA A 97 23.89 5.71 11.05
N ILE A 98 24.12 5.77 12.37
CA ILE A 98 23.08 5.53 13.38
C ILE A 98 21.97 6.58 13.27
N TYR A 99 22.31 7.86 13.14
CA TYR A 99 21.34 8.94 12.96
C TYR A 99 20.43 8.70 11.76
N ILE A 100 21.00 8.38 10.59
CA ILE A 100 20.24 8.09 9.37
C ILE A 100 19.27 6.92 9.61
N LEU A 101 19.75 5.82 10.20
CA LEU A 101 18.92 4.65 10.45
C LEU A 101 17.80 4.91 11.45
N LEU A 102 18.03 5.74 12.48
CA LEU A 102 16.98 6.16 13.41
C LEU A 102 15.92 7.02 12.71
N ALA A 103 16.33 7.96 11.84
CA ALA A 103 15.41 8.75 11.05
C ALA A 103 14.60 7.88 10.06
N SER A 104 15.24 6.91 9.41
CA SER A 104 14.56 5.93 8.56
C SER A 104 13.59 5.07 9.37
N LEU A 105 13.94 4.68 10.59
CA LEU A 105 13.06 3.90 11.47
C LEU A 105 11.80 4.68 11.86
N GLU A 106 11.94 5.98 12.14
CA GLU A 106 10.81 6.86 12.39
C GLU A 106 9.88 6.96 11.16
N LEU A 107 10.45 7.10 9.95
CA LEU A 107 9.67 7.13 8.72
C LEU A 107 8.89 5.83 8.51
N VAL A 108 9.54 4.67 8.68
CA VAL A 108 8.87 3.37 8.55
C VAL A 108 7.73 3.24 9.57
N ARG A 109 7.93 3.65 10.82
CA ARG A 109 6.87 3.65 11.84
C ARG A 109 5.69 4.54 11.48
N LYS A 110 5.94 5.71 10.86
CA LYS A 110 4.86 6.60 10.38
C LYS A 110 4.07 5.96 9.23
N LEU A 111 4.76 5.31 8.29
CA LEU A 111 4.11 4.60 7.17
C LEU A 111 3.23 3.45 7.65
N MET A 112 3.72 2.63 8.58
CA MET A 112 2.93 1.55 9.20
C MET A 112 1.75 2.07 10.05
N ALA A 113 1.85 3.28 10.63
CA ALA A 113 0.77 3.89 11.39
C ALA A 113 -0.29 4.54 10.49
N SER A 114 0.07 5.01 9.30
CA SER A 114 -0.87 5.66 8.37
C SER A 114 -1.88 4.71 7.73
N GLU A 115 -1.64 3.40 7.74
CA GLU A 115 -2.60 2.40 7.24
C GLU A 115 -3.72 2.03 8.23
N GLN A 116 -3.63 2.48 9.49
CA GLN A 116 -4.68 2.26 10.50
C GLN A 116 -5.82 3.28 10.47
N VAL A 117 -5.86 4.17 9.47
CA VAL A 117 -6.92 5.17 9.29
C VAL A 117 -7.70 4.86 8.02
N GLY A 118 -8.55 3.84 8.08
CA GLY A 118 -9.69 3.65 7.19
C GLY A 118 -10.96 3.54 8.05
N PRO A 119 -12.09 4.17 7.64
CA PRO A 119 -13.33 4.18 8.41
C PRO A 119 -13.94 2.79 8.63
#